data_AF-G7ZA19-F1
#
_entry.id   AF-G7ZA19-F1
#
_cell.length_a   1.000
_cell.length_b   1.000
_cell.length_c   1.000
_cell.angle_alpha   90.00
_cell.angle_beta   90.00
_cell.angle_gamma   90.00
#
_symmetry.space_group_name_H-M   'P 1'
#
loop_
_entity.id
_entity.type
_entity.pdbx_description
1 polymer ?
#
loop_
_entity_poly.entity_id
_entity_poly.type
_entity_poly.pdbx_seq_one_letter_code
_entity_poly.pdbx_strand_id
1 'polypeptide(L)'
;MRALRESRALSQEDVAAAIDRSVETVSNIERGRVLAALETLDRLSRRLDVPLVDFFDDGEAVVSPARAATDMRLREVLRGLSDREAEVALRQVEALTLLRPDGKRP
;
A
#
# COMPACT_ATOMS: atom_id res chain seq x y z
N MET A 1 6.54 2.93 6.02
CA MET A 1 6.72 2.73 7.49
C MET A 1 7.03 4.04 8.22
N ARG A 2 8.19 4.70 8.01
CA ARG A 2 8.58 5.93 8.74
C ARG A 2 7.50 7.03 8.74
N ALA A 3 7.00 7.41 7.56
CA ALA A 3 5.95 8.44 7.44
C ALA A 3 4.66 8.08 8.21
N LEU A 4 4.33 6.78 8.27
CA LEU A 4 3.16 6.24 8.97
C LEU A 4 3.33 6.27 10.50
N ARG A 5 4.56 6.07 10.99
CA ARG A 5 4.91 6.23 12.39
C ARG A 5 4.88 7.70 12.80
N GLU A 6 5.50 8.56 11.99
CA GLU A 6 5.57 10.01 12.23
C GLU A 6 4.18 10.66 12.22
N SER A 7 3.27 10.25 11.32
CA SER A 7 1.89 10.75 11.31
C SER A 7 1.08 10.40 12.57
N ARG A 8 1.53 9.41 13.34
CA ARG A 8 0.96 9.01 14.64
C ARG A 8 1.72 9.54 15.85
N ALA A 9 2.68 10.45 15.63
CA ALA A 9 3.53 11.02 16.67
C ALA A 9 4.27 9.97 17.54
N LEU A 10 4.58 8.80 16.96
CA LEU A 10 5.29 7.73 17.64
C LEU A 10 6.81 7.86 17.43
N SER A 11 7.60 7.64 18.48
CA SER A 11 9.07 7.50 18.37
C SER A 11 9.46 6.09 17.88
N GLN A 12 10.72 5.92 17.45
CA GLN A 12 11.20 4.58 17.09
C GLN A 12 11.26 3.66 18.33
N GLU A 13 11.51 4.24 19.51
CA GLU A 13 11.49 3.61 20.82
C GLU A 13 10.09 3.08 21.14
N ASP A 14 9.03 3.86 20.89
CA ASP A 14 7.64 3.44 21.12
C ASP A 14 7.25 2.24 20.26
N VAL A 15 7.73 2.21 19.02
CA VAL A 15 7.47 1.09 18.10
C VAL A 15 8.32 -0.12 18.48
N ALA A 16 9.59 0.09 18.83
CA ALA A 16 10.52 -0.96 19.25
C ALA A 16 9.99 -1.72 20.47
N ALA A 17 9.50 -0.99 21.48
CA ALA A 17 8.87 -1.57 22.66
C ALA A 17 7.60 -2.37 22.31
N ALA A 18 6.77 -1.87 21.39
CA ALA A 18 5.52 -2.53 21.00
C ALA A 18 5.73 -3.84 20.22
N ILE A 19 6.81 -3.94 19.45
CA ILE A 19 7.11 -5.12 18.63
C ILE A 19 8.16 -6.04 19.25
N ASP A 20 8.63 -5.72 20.46
CA ASP A 20 9.68 -6.44 21.19
C ASP A 20 10.97 -6.60 20.36
N ARG A 21 11.47 -5.49 19.80
CA ARG A 21 12.71 -5.43 19.01
C ARG A 21 13.56 -4.24 19.40
N SER A 22 14.81 -4.22 18.94
CA SER A 22 15.69 -3.07 19.14
C SER A 22 15.26 -1.88 18.29
N VAL A 23 15.55 -0.66 18.77
CA VAL A 23 15.38 0.58 17.99
C VAL A 23 16.13 0.49 16.66
N GLU A 24 17.31 -0.14 16.65
CA GLU A 24 18.09 -0.40 15.44
C GLU A 24 17.33 -1.27 14.42
N THR A 25 16.59 -2.28 14.88
CA THR A 25 15.78 -3.13 14.01
C THR A 25 14.63 -2.34 13.37
N VAL A 26 13.91 -1.53 14.16
CA VAL A 26 12.86 -0.62 13.66
C VAL A 26 13.43 0.32 12.60
N SER A 27 14.56 0.93 12.92
CA SER A 27 15.34 1.81 12.07
C SER A 27 15.78 1.13 10.75
N ASN A 28 16.23 -0.13 10.79
CA ASN A 28 16.58 -0.90 9.60
C ASN A 28 15.36 -1.29 8.75
N ILE A 29 14.23 -1.63 9.38
CA ILE A 29 12.94 -1.88 8.72
C ILE A 29 12.48 -0.60 7.99
N GLU A 30 12.53 0.56 8.64
CA GLU A 30 12.10 1.83 8.05
C GLU A 30 12.88 2.24 6.80
N ARG A 31 14.15 1.83 6.72
CA ARG A 31 15.02 2.08 5.55
C ARG A 31 15.00 0.95 4.53
N GLY A 32 14.19 -0.10 4.73
CA GLY A 32 14.14 -1.27 3.84
C GLY A 32 15.43 -2.10 3.84
N ARG A 33 16.26 -2.02 4.88
CA ARG A 33 17.51 -2.81 4.99
C ARG A 33 17.26 -4.23 5.52
N VAL A 34 16.15 -4.43 6.22
CA VAL A 34 15.75 -5.72 6.80
C VAL A 34 14.31 -5.99 6.43
N LEU A 35 14.05 -7.18 5.92
CA LEU A 35 12.68 -7.68 5.74
C LEU A 35 12.17 -8.18 7.10
N ALA A 36 11.06 -7.61 7.56
CA ALA A 36 10.43 -8.02 8.81
C ALA A 36 9.73 -9.37 8.65
N ALA A 37 9.82 -10.23 9.66
CA ALA A 37 9.03 -11.46 9.72
C ALA A 37 7.53 -11.14 9.86
N LEU A 38 6.66 -12.07 9.45
CA LEU A 38 5.20 -11.91 9.51
C LEU A 38 4.69 -11.55 10.92
N GLU A 39 5.24 -12.16 11.96
CA GLU A 39 4.90 -11.84 13.36
C GLU A 39 5.21 -10.36 13.68
N THR A 40 6.36 -9.85 13.22
CA THR A 40 6.75 -8.45 13.42
C THR A 40 5.79 -7.53 12.66
N LEU A 41 5.42 -7.88 11.42
CA LEU A 41 4.46 -7.13 10.62
C LEU A 41 3.07 -7.09 11.27
N ASP A 42 2.61 -8.20 11.86
CA ASP A 42 1.35 -8.29 12.61
C ASP A 42 1.35 -7.46 13.90
N ARG A 43 2.49 -7.37 14.60
CA ARG A 43 2.63 -6.44 15.74
C ARG A 43 2.64 -4.98 15.27
N LEU A 44 3.33 -4.69 14.16
CA LEU A 44 3.34 -3.37 13.54
C LEU A 44 1.94 -2.94 13.09
N SER A 45 1.17 -3.83 12.47
CA SER A 45 -0.19 -3.56 11.98
C SER A 45 -1.10 -3.11 13.12
N ARG A 46 -1.08 -3.83 14.25
CA ARG A 46 -1.84 -3.46 15.46
C ARG A 46 -1.35 -2.16 16.09
N ARG A 47 -0.03 -1.97 16.18
CA ARG A 47 0.53 -0.77 16.83
C ARG A 47 0.31 0.49 16.00
N LEU A 48 0.47 0.36 14.69
CA LEU A 48 0.31 1.44 13.73
C LEU A 48 -1.13 1.51 13.21
N ASP A 49 -2.08 0.75 13.73
CA ASP A 49 -3.50 0.77 13.29
C ASP A 49 -3.64 0.86 11.77
N VAL A 50 -3.04 -0.11 11.08
CA VAL A 50 -3.15 -0.29 9.62
C VAL A 50 -3.37 -1.76 9.30
N PRO A 51 -4.13 -2.08 8.24
CA PRO A 51 -4.23 -3.44 7.75
C PRO A 51 -2.86 -4.06 7.46
N LEU A 52 -2.68 -5.33 7.83
CA LEU A 52 -1.43 -6.05 7.59
C LEU A 52 -1.04 -6.09 6.10
N VAL A 53 -2.04 -6.15 5.21
CA VAL A 53 -1.85 -6.14 3.75
C VAL A 53 -1.12 -4.89 3.25
N ASP A 54 -1.25 -3.75 3.94
CA ASP A 54 -0.62 -2.49 3.56
C ASP A 54 0.92 -2.52 3.69
N PHE A 55 1.49 -3.52 4.39
CA PHE A 55 2.94 -3.73 4.46
C PHE A 55 3.50 -4.54 3.28
N PHE A 56 2.65 -5.18 2.48
CA PHE A 56 3.02 -6.02 1.33
C PHE A 56 2.85 -5.28 0.00
N ASP A 57 2.44 -4.01 0.04
CA ASP A 57 2.27 -3.21 -1.16
C ASP A 57 3.63 -2.72 -1.66
N ASP A 58 4.09 -3.28 -2.79
CA ASP A 58 5.40 -3.06 -3.42
C ASP A 58 5.51 -1.68 -4.10
N GLY A 59 5.00 -0.63 -3.45
CA GLY A 59 5.19 0.75 -3.89
C GLY A 59 4.25 1.23 -5.00
N GLU A 60 3.08 0.61 -5.19
CA GLU A 60 1.98 1.32 -5.87
C GLU A 60 1.31 2.28 -4.89
N ALA A 61 1.88 3.49 -4.85
CA ALA A 61 1.38 4.74 -4.29
C ALA A 61 0.15 4.64 -3.39
N VAL A 62 0.31 5.06 -2.12
CA VAL A 62 -0.78 5.51 -1.22
C VAL A 62 -1.97 5.95 -2.08
N VAL A 63 -2.98 5.10 -2.15
CA VAL A 63 -4.18 5.38 -2.92
C VAL A 63 -4.76 6.61 -2.25
N SER A 64 -4.52 7.77 -2.85
CA SER A 64 -5.06 9.02 -2.31
C SER A 64 -6.57 8.82 -2.11
N PRO A 65 -7.21 9.48 -1.13
CA PRO A 65 -8.66 9.35 -0.98
C PRO A 65 -9.41 9.57 -2.30
N ALA A 66 -8.87 10.43 -3.18
CA ALA A 66 -9.35 10.62 -4.55
C ALA A 66 -9.19 9.38 -5.45
N ARG A 67 -8.06 8.68 -5.40
CA ARG A 67 -7.89 7.42 -6.13
C ARG A 67 -8.79 6.31 -5.58
N ALA A 68 -8.99 6.22 -4.27
CA ALA A 68 -9.88 5.23 -3.66
C ALA A 68 -11.33 5.44 -4.09
N ALA A 69 -11.79 6.69 -4.10
CA ALA A 69 -13.10 7.06 -4.62
C ALA A 69 -13.25 6.73 -6.13
N THR A 70 -12.18 6.94 -6.90
CA THR A 70 -12.16 6.61 -8.34
C THR A 70 -12.28 5.10 -8.56
N ASP A 71 -11.52 4.30 -7.82
CA ASP A 71 -11.56 2.85 -7.87
C ASP A 71 -12.96 2.30 -7.48
N MET A 72 -13.57 2.86 -6.44
CA MET A 72 -14.94 2.48 -6.03
C MET A 72 -15.94 2.77 -7.16
N ARG A 73 -15.84 3.95 -7.78
CA ARG A 73 -16.72 4.35 -8.87
C ARG A 73 -16.51 3.47 -10.11
N LEU A 74 -15.27 3.13 -10.44
CA LEU A 74 -14.94 2.24 -11.55
C LEU A 74 -15.59 0.86 -11.36
N ARG A 75 -15.47 0.28 -10.15
CA ARG A 75 -16.09 -1.01 -9.81
C ARG A 75 -17.63 -0.98 -9.84
N GLU A 76 -18.23 0.16 -9.52
CA GLU A 76 -19.68 0.34 -9.62
C GLU A 76 -20.12 0.36 -11.09
N VAL A 77 -19.45 1.12 -11.95
CA VAL A 77 -19.76 1.18 -13.38
C VAL A 77 -19.57 -0.19 -14.04
N LEU A 78 -18.44 -0.85 -13.78
CA LEU A 78 -18.13 -2.17 -14.36
C LEU A 78 -19.19 -3.23 -14.06
N ARG A 79 -19.83 -3.17 -12.88
CA ARG A 79 -20.91 -4.11 -12.49
C ARG A 79 -22.18 -3.98 -13.34
N GLY A 80 -22.40 -2.83 -13.98
CA GLY A 80 -23.55 -2.59 -14.83
C GLY A 80 -23.33 -2.88 -16.31
N LEU A 81 -22.11 -3.25 -16.71
CA LEU A 81 -21.75 -3.48 -18.11
C LEU A 81 -22.02 -4.93 -18.51
N SER A 82 -22.37 -5.14 -19.79
CA SER A 82 -22.28 -6.46 -20.41
C SER A 82 -20.82 -6.88 -20.60
N ASP A 83 -20.58 -8.18 -20.81
CA ASP A 83 -19.22 -8.72 -21.03
C ASP A 83 -18.46 -7.99 -22.15
N ARG A 84 -19.15 -7.70 -23.26
CA ARG A 84 -18.58 -6.96 -24.38
C ARG A 84 -18.19 -5.54 -24.02
N GLU A 85 -19.00 -4.85 -23.22
CA GLU A 85 -18.73 -3.49 -22.78
C GLU A 85 -17.60 -3.44 -21.75
N ALA A 86 -17.54 -4.41 -20.83
CA ALA A 86 -16.45 -4.56 -19.88
C ALA A 86 -15.11 -4.80 -20.58
N GLU A 87 -15.09 -5.63 -21.64
CA GLU A 87 -13.89 -5.87 -22.46
C GLU A 87 -13.44 -4.61 -23.22
N VAL A 88 -14.38 -3.81 -23.73
CA VAL A 88 -14.06 -2.50 -24.32
C VAL A 88 -13.48 -1.54 -23.27
N ALA A 89 -14.09 -1.47 -22.08
CA ALA A 89 -13.64 -0.62 -20.99
C ALA A 89 -12.22 -1.01 -20.53
N LEU A 90 -11.92 -2.31 -20.41
CA LEU A 90 -10.58 -2.80 -20.09
C LEU A 90 -9.55 -2.30 -21.10
N ARG A 91 -9.81 -2.46 -22.40
CA ARG A 91 -8.90 -1.99 -23.46
C ARG A 91 -8.65 -0.48 -23.40
N GLN A 92 -9.65 0.31 -23.04
CA GLN A 92 -9.49 1.75 -22.87
C GLN A 92 -8.59 2.10 -21.68
N VAL A 93 -8.75 1.40 -20.55
CA VAL A 93 -7.89 1.58 -19.37
C VAL A 93 -6.46 1.12 -19.67
N GLU A 94 -6.28 0.00 -20.37
CA GLU A 94 -4.97 -0.48 -20.82
C GLU A 94 -4.29 0.52 -21.76
N ALA A 95 -5.04 1.19 -22.65
CA ALA A 95 -4.49 2.21 -23.53
C ALA A 95 -3.87 3.39 -22.74
N LEU A 96 -4.40 3.72 -21.56
CA LEU A 96 -3.80 4.73 -20.68
C LEU A 96 -2.44 4.30 -20.12
N THR A 97 -2.20 2.99 -19.97
CA THR A 97 -0.88 2.47 -19.55
C THR A 97 0.18 2.64 -20.63
N LEU A 98 -0.23 2.65 -21.91
CA LEU A 98 0.66 2.86 -23.05
C LEU A 98 1.11 4.32 -23.20
N LEU A 99 0.39 5.26 -22.57
CA LEU A 99 0.71 6.69 -22.56
C LEU A 99 1.65 7.09 -21.40
N ARG A 100 2.00 6.14 -20.51
CA ARG A 100 2.97 6.39 -19.44
C ARG A 100 4.39 6.41 -20.03
N PRO A 101 5.17 7.50 -19.87
CA PRO A 101 6.51 7.63 -20.47
C PRO A 101 7.55 6.65 -19.90
N ASP A 102 7.29 6.02 -18.75
CA ASP A 102 8.21 5.06 -18.14
C ASP A 102 7.66 3.63 -18.25
N GLY A 103 8.24 2.90 -19.21
CA GLY A 103 8.01 1.48 -19.44
C GLY A 103 8.53 0.61 -18.30
N LYS A 104 7.76 0.49 -17.22
CA LYS A 104 7.79 -0.69 -16.35
C LYS A 104 6.44 -1.36 -16.40
N ARG A 105 6.38 -2.46 -17.17
CA ARG A 105 5.36 -3.51 -16.97
C ARG A 105 5.63 -4.20 -15.62
N PRO A 106 4.58 -4.76 -14.99
CA PRO A 106 4.69 -5.48 -13.72
C PRO A 106 5.62 -6.70 -13.81
#